data_AF-A0A1B6JVB2-F1
#
_entry.id   AF-A0A1B6JVB2-F1
#
_cell.length_a   1.000
_cell.length_b   1.000
_cell.length_c   1.000
_cell.angle_alpha   90.00
_cell.angle_beta   90.00
_cell.angle_gamma   90.00
#
_symmetry.space_group_name_H-M   'P 1'
#
loop_
_entity.id
_entity.type
_entity.pdbx_description
1 polymer ?
#
loop_
_entity_poly.entity_id
_entity_poly.type
_entity_poly.pdbx_seq_one_letter_code
_entity_poly.pdbx_strand_id
1 'polypeptide(L)'
;MSKSQKKLEARVARKSPRINQFQEVAPLESRGKQNQNLQKSKPQRKNEMFIEDVYEKSQSAKDMIRGSTGLVYDTRMVKHRCLWYPAHLECPDRFMKTLDRCEELGLVKRCQPVDVREATETELLTCH
;
A
#
# COMPACT_ATOMS: atom_id res chain seq x y z
N MET A 1 -9.99 30.90 -42.31
CA MET A 1 -9.57 31.39 -40.98
C MET A 1 -10.81 31.78 -40.17
N SER A 2 -11.19 30.98 -39.16
CA SER A 2 -12.02 31.45 -38.02
C SER A 2 -12.08 30.39 -36.91
N LYS A 3 -11.57 30.82 -35.76
CA LYS A 3 -11.81 30.45 -34.35
C LYS A 3 -12.86 29.35 -34.07
N SER A 4 -12.38 28.21 -33.56
CA SER A 4 -12.95 27.50 -32.40
C SER A 4 -12.01 26.36 -31.96
N GLN A 5 -10.76 26.73 -31.69
CA GLN A 5 -9.87 25.93 -30.87
C GLN A 5 -10.11 26.35 -29.42
N LYS A 6 -10.83 25.54 -28.64
CA LYS A 6 -10.70 25.46 -27.18
C LYS A 6 -11.61 24.34 -26.66
N LYS A 7 -11.04 23.54 -25.76
CA LYS A 7 -11.65 22.44 -25.00
C LYS A 7 -11.51 21.05 -25.63
N LEU A 8 -10.26 20.60 -25.74
CA LEU A 8 -9.96 19.20 -25.49
C LEU A 8 -9.09 19.16 -24.23
N GLU A 9 -9.68 18.62 -23.18
CA GLU A 9 -9.23 18.70 -21.80
C GLU A 9 -7.95 17.88 -21.59
N ALA A 10 -6.96 18.52 -20.99
CA ALA A 10 -5.76 17.88 -20.51
C ALA A 10 -6.14 16.84 -19.44
N ARG A 11 -6.12 15.56 -19.80
CA ARG A 11 -6.07 14.45 -18.85
C ARG A 11 -4.69 14.39 -18.23
N VAL A 12 -4.42 15.32 -17.32
CA VAL A 12 -3.27 15.27 -16.44
C VAL A 12 -3.51 14.11 -15.47
N ALA A 13 -2.63 13.10 -15.53
CA ALA A 13 -2.54 12.05 -14.54
C ALA A 13 -2.40 12.69 -13.15
N ARG A 14 -3.43 12.57 -12.32
CA ARG A 14 -3.38 13.00 -10.92
C ARG A 14 -2.48 12.04 -10.15
N LYS A 15 -1.17 12.31 -10.17
CA LYS A 15 -0.20 11.64 -9.31
C LYS A 15 -0.50 12.03 -7.86
N SER A 16 -0.67 11.02 -6.99
CA SER A 16 -0.79 11.22 -5.54
C SER A 16 0.45 11.91 -4.98
N PRO A 17 0.34 12.83 -4.03
CA PRO A 17 1.49 13.43 -3.39
C PRO A 17 2.09 12.44 -2.38
N ARG A 18 2.93 11.52 -2.85
CA ARG A 18 3.95 10.89 -2.00
C ARG A 18 5.21 11.72 -2.18
N ILE A 19 5.30 12.80 -1.40
CA ILE A 19 6.53 13.59 -1.28
C ILE A 19 7.52 12.76 -0.46
N ASN A 20 8.69 12.55 -1.06
CA ASN A 20 9.89 12.01 -0.44
C ASN A 20 10.23 12.81 0.84
N GLN A 21 10.23 12.16 1.99
CA GLN A 21 10.96 12.60 3.17
C GLN A 21 12.13 11.63 3.39
N PHE A 22 13.18 11.83 2.59
CA PHE A 22 14.53 11.55 3.07
C PHE A 22 15.06 12.91 3.56
N GLN A 23 15.11 13.10 4.88
CA GLN A 23 15.83 14.24 5.47
C GLN A 23 17.10 13.71 6.12
N GLU A 24 18.23 13.99 5.47
CA GLU A 24 19.54 14.03 6.13
C GLU A 24 19.50 15.10 7.23
N VAL A 25 19.95 14.74 8.44
CA VAL A 25 20.06 15.66 9.57
C VAL A 25 21.53 16.09 9.75
N ALA A 26 21.79 17.38 9.59
CA ALA A 26 23.08 17.99 9.90
C ALA A 26 23.23 18.24 11.42
N PRO A 27 24.46 18.23 11.98
CA PRO A 27 24.67 18.36 13.43
C PRO A 27 24.72 19.84 13.85
N LEU A 28 23.98 20.20 14.91
CA LEU A 28 23.99 21.55 15.48
C LEU A 28 24.66 21.54 16.87
N GLU A 29 25.65 22.42 17.02
CA GLU A 29 26.57 22.49 18.16
C GLU A 29 25.95 22.84 19.51
N SER A 30 26.62 22.33 20.55
CA SER A 30 26.32 22.48 21.98
C SER A 30 26.68 23.88 22.50
N ARG A 31 25.68 24.66 22.91
CA ARG A 31 25.89 25.91 23.66
C ARG A 31 25.63 25.66 25.15
N GLY A 32 26.70 25.66 25.94
CA GLY A 32 26.66 25.34 27.36
C GLY A 32 26.33 26.52 28.31
N LYS A 33 26.13 26.11 29.58
CA LYS A 33 25.94 26.85 30.85
C LYS A 33 24.47 27.14 31.22
N GLN A 34 23.96 26.93 32.45
CA GLN A 34 24.49 26.38 33.71
C GLN A 34 23.31 26.02 34.64
N ASN A 35 23.54 25.03 35.51
CA ASN A 35 22.72 24.43 36.58
C ASN A 35 21.87 25.38 37.44
N GLN A 36 20.69 24.92 37.91
CA GLN A 36 20.31 24.93 39.33
C GLN A 36 19.40 23.74 39.70
N ASN A 37 19.67 23.23 40.89
CA ASN A 37 19.22 21.99 41.50
C ASN A 37 17.72 22.07 41.87
N LEU A 38 16.86 21.33 41.16
CA LEU A 38 15.55 20.95 41.69
C LEU A 38 15.51 19.43 41.82
N GLN A 39 15.66 18.95 43.05
CA GLN A 39 15.21 17.63 43.46
C GLN A 39 13.68 17.57 43.25
N LYS A 40 13.25 17.24 42.03
CA LYS A 40 11.92 16.70 41.81
C LYS A 40 12.08 15.19 41.85
N SER A 41 11.37 14.58 42.80
CA SER A 41 11.15 13.13 42.88
C SER A 41 11.09 12.54 41.48
N LYS A 42 11.87 11.47 41.22
CA LYS A 42 11.74 10.72 39.98
C LYS A 42 10.24 10.42 39.81
N PRO A 43 9.55 10.92 38.77
CA PRO A 43 8.24 10.39 38.48
C PRO A 43 8.50 8.91 38.27
N GLN A 44 7.84 8.06 39.05
CA GLN A 44 7.85 6.64 38.75
C GLN A 44 7.51 6.55 37.27
N ARG A 45 8.48 6.09 36.46
CA ARG A 45 8.21 5.79 35.07
C ARG A 45 7.16 4.70 35.15
N LYS A 46 5.89 5.08 34.98
CA LYS A 46 4.89 4.11 34.58
C LYS A 46 5.49 3.52 33.33
N ASN A 47 5.84 2.23 33.40
CA ASN A 47 6.09 1.45 32.21
C ASN A 47 4.77 1.42 31.47
N GLU A 48 4.43 2.53 30.80
CA GLU A 48 3.42 2.55 29.76
C GLU A 48 4.04 1.68 28.68
N MET A 49 3.70 0.39 28.71
CA MET A 49 3.94 -0.46 27.57
C MET A 49 3.14 0.17 26.44
N PHE A 50 3.84 0.85 25.54
CA PHE A 50 3.24 1.38 24.33
C PHE A 50 2.82 0.18 23.49
N ILE A 51 1.54 -0.16 23.56
CA ILE A 51 0.96 -1.19 22.71
C ILE A 51 0.65 -0.49 21.39
N GLU A 52 1.47 -0.76 20.37
CA GLU A 52 1.21 -0.28 19.02
C GLU A 52 0.03 -1.07 18.43
N ASP A 53 -1.06 -0.36 18.10
CA ASP A 53 -2.18 -0.97 17.39
C ASP A 53 -1.84 -1.06 15.89
N VAL A 54 -1.60 -2.28 15.43
CA VAL A 54 -1.33 -2.60 14.01
C VAL A 54 -2.48 -2.18 13.09
N TYR A 55 -3.69 -2.01 13.63
CA TYR A 55 -4.90 -1.65 12.89
C TYR A 55 -5.27 -0.17 12.96
N GLU A 56 -4.53 0.69 13.67
CA GLU A 56 -4.87 2.12 13.78
C GLU A 56 -5.06 2.79 12.40
N LYS A 57 -4.20 2.43 11.44
CA LYS A 57 -4.25 2.93 10.06
C LYS A 57 -5.45 2.41 9.28
N SER A 58 -5.88 1.16 9.51
CA SER A 58 -7.05 0.61 8.83
C SER A 58 -8.33 1.19 9.40
N GLN A 59 -8.39 1.41 10.72
CA GLN A 59 -9.52 2.00 11.41
C GLN A 59 -9.72 3.46 11.01
N SER A 60 -8.66 4.27 11.02
CA SER A 60 -8.73 5.67 10.55
C SER A 60 -9.11 5.80 9.07
N ALA A 61 -8.74 4.80 8.24
CA ALA A 61 -9.09 4.78 6.83
C ALA A 61 -10.54 4.36 6.53
N LYS A 62 -11.26 3.82 7.50
CA LYS A 62 -12.61 3.25 7.31
C LYS A 62 -13.63 4.29 6.86
N ASP A 63 -13.53 5.51 7.39
CA ASP A 63 -14.46 6.60 7.11
C ASP A 63 -14.01 7.48 5.93
N MET A 64 -12.87 7.16 5.30
CA MET A 64 -12.39 7.90 4.13
C MET A 64 -13.22 7.56 2.89
N ILE A 65 -13.74 8.58 2.22
CA ILE A 65 -14.41 8.41 0.92
C ILE A 65 -13.34 8.09 -0.14
N ARG A 66 -13.42 6.89 -0.70
CA ARG A 66 -12.56 6.40 -1.80
C ARG A 66 -13.41 6.09 -3.03
N GLY A 67 -12.77 6.03 -4.20
CA GLY A 67 -13.41 5.57 -5.44
C GLY A 67 -13.68 4.06 -5.44
N SER A 68 -14.22 3.53 -6.55
CA SER A 68 -14.38 2.09 -6.73
C SER A 68 -13.03 1.37 -6.69
N THR A 69 -13.03 0.14 -6.16
CA THR A 69 -11.83 -0.71 -6.12
C THR A 69 -11.85 -1.65 -7.31
N GLY A 70 -10.83 -1.61 -8.16
CA GLY A 70 -10.67 -2.58 -9.24
C GLY A 70 -10.15 -3.92 -8.72
N LEU A 71 -10.66 -5.03 -9.26
CA LEU A 71 -10.19 -6.39 -8.97
C LEU A 71 -9.85 -7.10 -10.29
N VAL A 72 -8.62 -7.59 -10.39
CA VAL A 72 -8.09 -8.33 -11.53
C VAL A 72 -7.67 -9.71 -11.04
N TYR A 73 -8.14 -10.77 -11.69
CA TYR A 73 -7.62 -12.11 -11.50
C TYR A 73 -7.88 -12.97 -12.75
N ASP A 74 -7.10 -14.02 -12.93
CA ASP A 74 -7.26 -14.96 -14.03
C ASP A 74 -7.24 -16.40 -13.51
N THR A 75 -8.23 -17.19 -13.90
CA THR A 75 -8.31 -18.61 -13.54
C THR A 75 -7.16 -19.42 -14.15
N ARG A 76 -6.54 -18.94 -15.22
CA ARG A 76 -5.34 -19.56 -15.82
C ARG A 76 -4.16 -19.62 -14.85
N MET A 77 -4.09 -18.74 -13.85
CA MET A 77 -3.02 -18.75 -12.84
C MET A 77 -3.02 -20.04 -12.01
N VAL A 78 -4.16 -20.73 -11.88
CA VAL A 78 -4.29 -22.03 -11.18
C VAL A 78 -3.46 -23.14 -11.86
N LYS A 79 -3.06 -22.95 -13.13
CA LYS A 79 -2.23 -23.93 -13.85
C LYS A 79 -0.78 -23.97 -13.36
N HIS A 80 -0.31 -22.91 -12.68
CA HIS A 80 1.05 -22.87 -12.16
C HIS A 80 1.16 -23.78 -10.92
N ARG A 81 1.91 -24.88 -11.06
CA ARG A 81 2.20 -25.80 -9.96
C ARG A 81 3.51 -26.53 -10.20
N CYS A 82 4.18 -26.91 -9.11
CA CYS A 82 5.35 -27.77 -9.16
C CYS A 82 4.94 -29.21 -9.53
N LEU A 83 5.50 -29.76 -10.63
CA LEU A 83 5.16 -31.11 -11.10
C LEU A 83 5.93 -32.22 -10.37
N TRP A 84 7.12 -31.90 -9.86
CA TRP A 84 8.02 -32.85 -9.21
C TRP A 84 7.92 -32.87 -7.68
N TYR A 85 7.36 -31.82 -7.08
CA TYR A 85 7.18 -31.74 -5.62
C TYR A 85 5.77 -31.24 -5.26
N PRO A 86 4.84 -32.15 -4.94
CA PRO A 86 3.44 -31.80 -4.65
C PRO A 86 3.25 -30.89 -3.42
N ALA A 87 4.14 -30.95 -2.44
CA ALA A 87 4.06 -30.17 -1.20
C ALA A 87 4.78 -28.81 -1.30
N HIS A 88 4.95 -28.28 -2.51
CA HIS A 88 5.54 -26.96 -2.72
C HIS A 88 4.64 -25.86 -2.16
N LEU A 89 5.24 -24.86 -1.52
CA LEU A 89 4.49 -23.75 -0.91
C LEU A 89 3.80 -22.89 -1.96
N GLU A 90 4.46 -22.67 -3.11
CA GLU A 90 3.83 -22.06 -4.28
C GLU A 90 2.98 -23.14 -4.98
N CYS A 91 1.67 -23.10 -4.72
CA CYS A 91 0.68 -24.02 -5.25
C CYS A 91 -0.62 -23.27 -5.58
N PRO A 92 -1.49 -23.85 -6.44
CA PRO A 92 -2.70 -23.18 -6.91
C PRO A 92 -3.67 -22.75 -5.80
N ASP A 93 -3.70 -23.51 -4.70
CA ASP A 93 -4.51 -23.23 -3.50
C ASP A 93 -4.24 -21.83 -2.93
N ARG A 94 -3.02 -21.29 -3.09
CA ARG A 94 -2.67 -19.93 -2.64
C ARG A 94 -3.59 -18.89 -3.26
N PHE A 95 -3.87 -19.04 -4.55
CA PHE A 95 -4.76 -18.14 -5.27
C PHE A 95 -6.23 -18.47 -4.98
N MET A 96 -6.62 -19.74 -5.11
CA MET A 96 -8.02 -20.15 -4.98
C MET A 96 -8.60 -19.85 -3.59
N LYS A 97 -7.93 -20.28 -2.51
CA LYS A 97 -8.44 -20.06 -1.14
C LYS A 97 -8.55 -18.58 -0.78
N THR A 98 -7.65 -17.76 -1.32
CA THR A 98 -7.71 -16.31 -1.12
C THR A 98 -8.93 -15.72 -1.83
N LEU A 99 -9.20 -16.14 -3.07
CA LEU A 99 -10.36 -15.69 -3.82
C LEU A 99 -11.67 -16.17 -3.17
N ASP A 100 -11.77 -17.45 -2.82
CA ASP A 100 -12.94 -18.04 -2.14
C ASP A 100 -13.28 -17.27 -0.87
N ARG A 101 -12.26 -16.97 -0.04
CA ARG A 101 -12.47 -16.20 1.18
C ARG A 101 -12.94 -14.78 0.90
N CYS A 102 -12.45 -14.14 -0.17
CA CYS A 102 -12.92 -12.82 -0.58
C CYS A 102 -14.38 -12.87 -1.07
N GLU A 103 -14.79 -13.95 -1.72
CA GLU A 103 -16.17 -14.17 -2.18
C GLU A 103 -17.13 -14.42 -1.00
N GLU A 104 -16.75 -15.27 -0.05
CA GLU A 104 -17.51 -15.54 1.18
C GLU A 104 -17.80 -14.26 1.97
N LEU A 105 -16.81 -13.38 2.06
CA LEU A 105 -16.93 -12.08 2.73
C LEU A 105 -17.65 -11.02 1.89
N GLY A 106 -18.07 -11.36 0.66
CA GLY A 106 -18.73 -10.44 -0.27
C GLY A 106 -17.83 -9.30 -0.77
N LEU A 107 -16.51 -9.43 -0.64
CA LEU A 107 -15.55 -8.40 -1.08
C LEU A 107 -15.47 -8.33 -2.60
N VAL A 108 -15.51 -9.47 -3.28
CA VAL A 108 -15.48 -9.55 -4.74
C VAL A 108 -16.64 -8.77 -5.37
N LYS A 109 -17.84 -8.90 -4.79
CA LYS A 109 -19.06 -8.21 -5.25
C LYS A 109 -19.00 -6.68 -5.09
N ARG A 110 -18.15 -6.18 -4.20
CA ARG A 110 -17.94 -4.74 -3.96
C ARG A 110 -16.91 -4.12 -4.90
N CYS A 111 -16.11 -4.96 -5.56
CA CYS A 111 -15.07 -4.53 -6.48
C CYS A 111 -15.58 -4.47 -7.92
N GLN A 112 -14.96 -3.62 -8.73
CA GLN A 112 -15.17 -3.56 -10.16
C GLN A 112 -14.23 -4.57 -10.85
N PRO A 113 -14.74 -5.56 -11.59
CA PRO A 113 -13.88 -6.48 -12.33
C PRO A 113 -13.13 -5.72 -13.43
N VAL A 114 -11.87 -6.08 -13.63
CA VAL A 114 -11.00 -5.50 -14.64
C VAL A 114 -10.43 -6.62 -15.49
N ASP A 115 -10.46 -6.42 -16.81
CA ASP A 115 -10.04 -7.42 -17.78
C ASP A 115 -8.54 -7.73 -17.69
N VAL A 116 -8.22 -9.00 -17.93
CA VAL A 116 -6.85 -9.50 -17.93
C VAL A 116 -6.31 -9.49 -19.36
N ARG A 117 -5.03 -9.13 -19.50
CA ARG A 117 -4.25 -9.27 -20.73
C ARG A 117 -2.88 -9.86 -20.44
N GLU A 118 -2.27 -10.46 -21.44
CA GLU A 118 -0.88 -10.91 -21.36
C GLU A 118 0.06 -9.71 -21.46
N ALA A 119 1.23 -9.82 -20.82
CA ALA A 119 2.29 -8.83 -20.91
C ALA A 119 2.93 -8.90 -22.30
N THR A 120 3.19 -7.75 -22.92
CA THR A 120 3.88 -7.73 -24.21
C THR A 120 5.38 -7.92 -24.03
N GLU A 121 6.06 -8.42 -25.04
CA GLU A 121 7.52 -8.58 -25.01
C GLU A 121 8.24 -7.25 -24.70
N THR A 122 7.76 -6.16 -25.29
CA THR A 122 8.28 -4.82 -25.02
C THR A 122 8.14 -4.38 -23.56
N GLU A 123 7.09 -4.80 -22.86
CA GLU A 123 6.89 -4.52 -21.42
C GLU A 123 7.85 -5.36 -20.58
N LEU A 124 8.04 -6.63 -20.92
CA LEU A 124 8.97 -7.53 -20.22
C LEU A 124 10.41 -7.03 -20.33
N LEU A 125 10.83 -6.59 -21.51
CA LEU A 125 12.18 -6.07 -21.80
C LEU A 125 12.51 -4.74 -21.11
N THR A 126 11.54 -4.12 -20.42
CA THR A 126 11.84 -2.94 -19.60
C THR A 126 12.59 -3.30 -18.31
N CYS A 127 12.56 -4.57 -17.89
CA CYS A 127 13.16 -5.03 -16.63
C CYS A 127 13.99 -6.32 -16.73
N HIS A 128 13.75 -7.16 -17.75
CA HIS A 128 14.50 -8.39 -18.03
C HIS A 128 15.42 -8.20 -19.24
#